data_AF-A0A803PQF4-F1
#
_entry.id   AF-A0A803PQF4-F1
#
_cell.length_a   1.000
_cell.length_b   1.000
_cell.length_c   1.000
_cell.angle_alpha   90.00
_cell.angle_beta   90.00
_cell.angle_gamma   90.00
#
_symmetry.space_group_name_H-M   'P 1'
#
loop_
_entity.id
_entity.type
_entity.pdbx_description
1 polymer ?
#
loop_
_entity_poly.entity_id
_entity_poly.type
_entity_poly.pdbx_seq_one_letter_code
_entity_poly.pdbx_strand_id
1 'polypeptide(L)'
;MSDLKGRAIGGEFIKYFKGIFAGTTTDVEYNCAQLFQERISLEDSEAPVCHPSHDEIKRVLFAMNNHKALGPSGMSAFRFKHYWSHLDKTSVMRF
;
A
#
# COMPACT_ATOMS: atom_id res chain seq x y z
N MET A 1 37.23 -37.98 -32.35
CA MET A 1 38.09 -37.20 -31.43
C MET A 1 37.46 -35.86 -30.96
N SER A 2 36.39 -35.37 -31.62
CA SER A 2 35.65 -34.15 -31.26
C SER A 2 34.75 -34.28 -30.01
N ASP A 3 34.09 -35.43 -29.82
CA ASP A 3 33.13 -35.64 -28.72
C ASP A 3 33.75 -35.67 -27.31
N LEU A 4 35.04 -36.01 -27.21
CA LEU A 4 35.75 -36.01 -25.93
C LEU A 4 35.98 -34.57 -25.42
N LYS A 5 36.21 -33.63 -26.34
CA LYS A 5 36.51 -32.24 -26.03
C LYS A 5 35.25 -31.50 -25.55
N GLY A 6 34.10 -31.76 -26.17
CA GLY A 6 32.82 -31.24 -25.72
C GLY A 6 32.42 -31.73 -24.33
N ARG A 7 32.66 -33.03 -24.03
CA ARG A 7 32.42 -33.58 -22.68
C ARG A 7 33.31 -32.98 -21.61
N ALA A 8 34.58 -32.71 -21.91
CA ALA A 8 35.50 -32.09 -20.97
C ALA A 8 35.07 -30.65 -20.61
N ILE A 9 34.64 -29.86 -21.60
CA ILE A 9 34.14 -28.50 -21.40
C ILE A 9 32.84 -28.52 -20.57
N GLY A 10 31.91 -29.43 -20.90
CA GLY A 10 30.68 -29.59 -20.13
C GLY A 10 30.93 -29.98 -18.67
N GLY A 11 31.94 -30.82 -18.43
CA GLY A 11 32.37 -31.22 -17.09
C GLY A 11 32.85 -30.03 -16.25
N GLU A 12 33.71 -29.18 -16.81
CA GLU A 12 34.20 -27.98 -16.12
C GLU A 12 33.08 -26.96 -15.86
N PHE A 13 32.16 -26.77 -16.80
CA PHE A 13 31.00 -25.90 -16.63
C PHE A 13 30.11 -26.38 -15.46
N ILE A 14 29.79 -27.68 -15.43
CA ILE A 14 28.99 -28.26 -14.35
C ILE A 14 29.72 -28.16 -13.01
N LYS A 15 31.04 -28.39 -12.97
CA LYS A 15 31.85 -28.31 -11.75
C LYS A 15 31.88 -26.89 -11.18
N TYR A 16 32.05 -25.88 -12.04
CA TYR A 16 32.03 -24.47 -11.64
C TYR A 16 30.69 -24.06 -11.02
N PHE A 17 29.57 -24.35 -11.70
CA PHE A 17 28.25 -23.99 -11.18
C PHE A 17 27.86 -24.81 -9.95
N LYS A 18 28.28 -26.09 -9.86
CA LYS A 18 28.14 -26.85 -8.62
C LYS A 18 28.88 -26.19 -7.46
N GLY A 19 30.06 -25.61 -7.67
CA GLY A 19 30.78 -24.87 -6.63
C GLY A 19 30.05 -23.60 -6.18
N ILE A 20 29.38 -22.89 -7.10
CA ILE A 20 28.56 -21.71 -6.78
C ILE A 20 27.31 -22.09 -5.99
N PHE A 21 26.59 -23.12 -6.44
CA PHE A 21 25.30 -23.51 -5.86
C PHE A 21 25.40 -24.47 -4.67
N ALA A 22 26.51 -25.19 -4.54
CA ALA A 22 26.88 -25.87 -3.29
C ALA A 22 27.55 -24.89 -2.31
N GLY A 23 27.29 -23.59 -2.50
CA GLY A 23 27.87 -22.49 -1.74
C GLY A 23 27.98 -22.86 -0.28
N THR A 24 29.08 -22.42 0.34
CA THR A 24 29.18 -22.38 1.79
C THR A 24 27.87 -21.80 2.29
N THR A 25 27.03 -22.64 2.88
CA THR A 25 26.00 -22.20 3.80
C THR A 25 26.78 -21.50 4.89
N THR A 26 27.11 -20.24 4.64
CA THR A 26 27.28 -19.28 5.71
C THR A 26 25.91 -19.31 6.34
N ASP A 27 25.79 -20.11 7.39
CA ASP A 27 24.68 -20.17 8.33
C ASP A 27 24.66 -18.84 9.09
N VAL A 28 24.69 -17.75 8.34
CA VAL A 28 24.53 -16.40 8.79
C VAL A 28 23.03 -16.29 8.86
N GLU A 29 22.53 -16.61 10.04
CA GLU A 29 21.17 -16.33 10.43
C GLU A 29 20.94 -14.83 10.23
N TYR A 30 20.28 -14.48 9.12
CA TYR A 30 19.95 -13.11 8.83
C TYR A 30 18.94 -12.65 9.87
N ASN A 31 19.38 -11.78 10.78
CA ASN A 31 18.48 -11.15 11.72
C ASN A 31 17.57 -10.15 10.99
N CYS A 32 16.45 -10.65 10.49
CA CYS A 32 15.43 -9.89 9.80
C CYS A 32 14.55 -9.03 10.74
N ALA A 33 14.76 -9.12 12.06
CA ALA A 33 13.92 -8.42 13.05
C ALA A 33 14.02 -6.88 12.96
N GLN A 34 14.98 -6.35 12.20
CA GLN A 34 15.20 -4.91 12.03
C GLN A 34 15.12 -4.44 10.56
N LEU A 35 14.68 -5.30 9.62
CA LEU A 35 14.54 -4.89 8.21
C LEU A 35 13.46 -3.82 8.02
N PHE A 36 12.44 -3.83 8.87
CA PHE A 36 11.36 -2.86 8.86
C PHE A 36 11.30 -2.19 10.23
N GLN A 37 11.67 -0.92 10.27
CA GLN A 37 11.42 -0.11 11.44
C GLN A 37 9.94 0.29 11.44
N GLU A 38 9.22 0.00 12.53
CA GLU A 38 7.87 0.50 12.74
C GLU A 38 7.93 2.03 12.77
N ARG A 39 7.37 2.67 11.75
CA ARG A 39 7.40 4.13 11.54
C ARG A 39 6.08 4.81 11.84
N ILE A 40 5.06 4.03 12.21
CA ILE A 40 3.74 4.51 12.53
C ILE A 40 3.65 4.50 14.05
N SER A 41 3.42 5.67 14.66
CA SER A 41 3.17 5.74 16.08
C SER A 41 1.82 5.08 16.40
N LEU A 42 1.62 4.63 17.64
CA LEU A 42 0.33 4.06 18.05
C LEU A 42 -0.82 5.05 17.79
N GLU A 43 -0.59 6.34 18.02
CA GLU A 43 -1.55 7.42 17.75
C GLU A 43 -1.88 7.55 16.25
N ASP A 44 -0.88 7.48 15.37
CA ASP A 44 -1.07 7.48 13.92
C ASP A 44 -1.78 6.22 13.40
N SER A 45 -1.68 5.11 14.14
CA SER A 45 -2.36 3.86 13.81
C SER A 45 -3.86 3.88 14.15
N GLU A 46 -4.25 4.65 15.17
CA GLU A 46 -5.64 4.75 15.64
C GLU A 46 -6.43 5.83 14.88
N ALA A 47 -5.77 6.89 14.41
CA ALA A 47 -6.41 7.98 13.67
C ALA A 47 -7.23 7.54 12.42
N PRO A 48 -6.77 6.59 11.57
CA PRO A 48 -7.53 6.13 10.40
C PRO A 48 -8.71 5.23 10.75
N VAL A 49 -8.71 4.64 11.95
CA VAL A 49 -9.76 3.73 12.45
C VAL A 49 -10.86 4.53 13.17
N CYS A 50 -10.59 5.78 13.52
CA CYS A 50 -11.55 6.66 14.15
C CYS A 50 -12.68 7.05 13.17
N HIS A 51 -13.93 6.96 13.63
CA HIS A 51 -15.06 7.40 12.85
C HIS A 51 -15.13 8.94 12.88
N PRO A 52 -15.15 9.62 11.72
CA PRO A 52 -15.22 11.07 11.70
C PRO A 52 -16.55 11.57 12.27
N SER A 53 -16.49 12.65 13.05
CA SER A 53 -17.68 13.29 13.61
C SER A 53 -18.49 14.03 12.54
N HIS A 54 -19.78 14.24 12.81
CA HIS A 54 -20.66 15.00 11.92
C HIS A 54 -20.11 16.41 11.62
N ASP A 55 -19.54 17.07 12.63
CA ASP A 55 -18.98 18.42 12.50
C ASP A 55 -17.71 18.44 11.64
N GLU A 56 -16.86 17.42 11.73
CA GLU A 56 -15.68 17.28 10.87
C GLU A 56 -16.09 17.05 9.42
N ILE A 57 -17.04 16.15 9.16
CA ILE A 57 -17.57 15.90 7.82
C ILE A 57 -18.16 17.19 7.24
N LYS A 58 -18.98 17.92 8.02
CA LYS A 58 -19.56 19.20 7.61
C LYS A 58 -18.48 20.22 7.30
N ARG A 59 -17.51 20.41 8.20
CA ARG A 59 -16.43 21.38 8.02
C ARG A 59 -15.64 21.12 6.74
N VAL A 60 -15.22 19.87 6.52
CA VAL A 60 -14.46 19.48 5.31
C VAL A 60 -15.32 19.64 4.06
N LEU A 61 -16.56 19.18 4.09
CA LEU A 61 -17.49 19.29 2.96
C LEU A 61 -17.68 20.75 2.54
N PHE A 62 -17.90 21.65 3.49
CA PHE A 62 -18.12 23.08 3.22
C PHE A 62 -16.84 23.82 2.80
N ALA A 63 -15.67 23.37 3.25
CA ALA A 63 -14.37 23.88 2.82
C ALA A 63 -14.00 23.48 1.38
N MET A 64 -14.58 22.41 0.82
CA MET A 64 -14.28 21.99 -0.56
C MET A 64 -14.81 23.00 -1.60
N ASN A 65 -14.06 23.23 -2.67
CA ASN A 65 -14.51 24.06 -3.79
C ASN A 65 -15.73 23.43 -4.50
N ASN A 66 -16.74 24.25 -4.79
CA ASN A 66 -18.00 23.83 -5.42
C ASN A 66 -17.82 23.27 -6.84
N HIS A 67 -16.80 23.78 -7.54
CA HIS A 67 -16.51 23.44 -8.95
C HIS A 67 -15.44 22.36 -9.10
N LYS A 68 -15.19 21.56 -8.05
CA LYS A 68 -14.36 20.36 -8.22
C LYS A 68 -14.97 19.44 -9.28
N ALA A 69 -14.10 18.80 -10.06
CA ALA A 69 -14.49 17.83 -11.07
C ALA A 69 -15.43 16.77 -10.47
N LEU A 70 -16.40 16.33 -11.26
CA LEU A 70 -17.39 15.35 -10.84
C LEU A 70 -16.69 14.01 -10.58
N GLY A 71 -17.05 13.36 -9.48
CA GLY A 71 -16.67 11.97 -9.26
C GLY A 71 -17.36 11.03 -10.26
N PRO A 72 -17.01 9.73 -10.27
CA PRO A 72 -17.65 8.74 -11.15
C PRO A 72 -19.17 8.66 -11.02
N SER A 73 -19.71 9.01 -9.84
CA SER A 73 -21.15 9.11 -9.56
C SER A 73 -21.83 10.34 -10.21
N GLY A 74 -21.06 11.20 -10.88
CA GLY A 74 -21.55 12.42 -11.48
C GLY A 74 -21.99 13.47 -10.47
N MET A 75 -21.59 13.39 -9.20
CA MET A 75 -21.97 14.33 -8.13
C MET A 75 -20.85 15.33 -7.82
N SER A 76 -21.19 16.61 -7.66
CA SER A 76 -20.25 17.67 -7.24
C SER A 76 -20.37 17.96 -5.75
N ALA A 77 -19.32 18.56 -5.16
CA ALA A 77 -19.35 19.06 -3.79
C ALA A 77 -20.52 20.04 -3.55
N PHE A 78 -20.88 20.84 -4.55
CA PHE A 78 -22.05 21.73 -4.50
C PHE A 78 -23.35 20.97 -4.22
N ARG A 79 -23.58 19.84 -4.91
CA ARG A 79 -24.79 19.03 -4.70
C ARG A 79 -24.83 18.46 -3.29
N PHE A 80 -23.72 17.93 -2.79
CA PHE A 80 -23.64 17.43 -1.42
C PHE A 80 -23.93 18.51 -0.37
N LYS A 81 -23.38 19.73 -0.52
CA LYS A 81 -23.70 20.86 0.37
C LYS A 81 -25.19 21.20 0.33
N HIS A 82 -25.78 21.24 -0.86
CA HIS A 82 -27.21 21.51 -1.03
C HIS A 82 -28.05 20.46 -0.29
N TYR A 83 -27.78 19.16 -0.50
CA TYR A 83 -28.49 18.10 0.22
C TYR A 83 -28.31 18.19 1.73
N TRP A 84 -27.08 18.45 2.21
CA TRP A 84 -26.78 18.58 3.63
C TRP A 84 -27.64 19.67 4.30
N SER A 85 -27.75 20.85 3.68
CA SER A 85 -28.58 21.95 4.19
C SER A 85 -30.09 21.67 4.18
N HIS A 86 -30.55 20.73 3.35
CA HIS A 86 -31.94 20.29 3.32
C HIS A 86 -32.23 19.21 4.36
N LEU A 87 -31.26 18.33 4.62
CA LEU A 87 -31.38 17.23 5.59
C LEU A 87 -31.27 17.70 7.05
N ASP A 88 -30.51 18.77 7.31
CA ASP A 88 -30.41 19.42 8.64
C ASP A 88 -31.79 19.87 9.17
N LYS A 89 -32.78 20.03 8.30
CA LYS A 89 -34.14 20.47 8.65
C LYS A 89 -35.11 19.31 8.95
N THR A 90 -34.74 18.05 8.68
CA THR A 90 -35.71 16.93 8.68
C THR A 90 -35.20 15.65 9.37
N SER A 91 -34.08 15.71 10.11
CA SER A 91 -33.45 14.63 10.90
C SER A 91 -32.64 13.56 10.13
N VAL A 92 -31.38 13.43 10.61
CA VAL A 92 -30.37 12.35 10.64
C VAL A 92 -30.10 11.52 9.37
N MET A 93 -29.00 11.86 8.68
CA MET A 93 -28.20 10.87 7.92
C MET A 93 -27.40 10.02 8.90
N ARG A 94 -27.75 8.74 9.03
CA ARG A 94 -26.84 7.74 9.61
C ARG A 94 -25.90 7.28 8.51
N PHE A 95 -24.61 7.51 8.72
CA PHE A 95 -23.53 6.85 7.99
C PHE A 95 -23.24 5.49 8.63
#